data_AF-A0A432S4S8-F1
#
_entry.id   AF-A0A432S4S8-F1
#
_cell.length_a   1.000
_cell.length_b   1.000
_cell.length_c   1.000
_cell.angle_alpha   90.00
_cell.angle_beta   90.00
_cell.angle_gamma   90.00
#
_symmetry.space_group_name_H-M   'P 1'
#
loop_
_entity.id
_entity.type
_entity.pdbx_description
1 polymer ?
#
loop_
_entity_poly.entity_id
_entity_poly.type
_entity_poly.pdbx_seq_one_letter_code
_entity_poly.pdbx_strand_id
1 'polypeptide(L)'
;MKLEHYPVLHREVLKFFKENIGDGIVVDATVGGGGHSNILLENIPDIYIVGIDKDDFALERAEEKLKKFKGRYKLIKSPFKDIDKVLKELNISKISGFLFDFGVSMFQLKHHRGFSFQREEPLDMRMDTSQELTAYYVVNYYPLEKLEKILKEYGEERFYKKIAKSIVERRKKKKIETTKELADLVFKLYPKPLRYKKIHPATK
;
A
#
# COMPACT_ATOMS: atom_id res chain seq x y z
N MET A 1 12.02 -2.07 -24.05
CA MET A 1 12.61 -1.44 -22.85
C MET A 1 11.84 -1.89 -21.62
N LYS A 2 12.48 -2.59 -20.67
CA LYS A 2 11.87 -2.78 -19.34
C LYS A 2 11.72 -1.39 -18.74
N LEU A 3 10.50 -0.96 -18.44
CA LEU A 3 10.27 0.22 -17.62
C LEU A 3 10.91 -0.06 -16.26
N GLU A 4 12.09 0.48 -16.01
CA GLU A 4 12.67 0.53 -14.66
C GLU A 4 11.74 1.40 -13.82
N HIS A 5 10.98 0.77 -12.93
CA HIS A 5 10.14 1.48 -11.99
C HIS A 5 11.04 2.07 -10.89
N TYR A 6 11.29 3.38 -10.99
CA TYR A 6 11.97 4.12 -9.95
C TYR A 6 11.01 4.43 -8.80
N PRO A 7 11.46 4.31 -7.54
CA PRO A 7 10.67 4.75 -6.39
C PRO A 7 10.39 6.26 -6.45
N VAL A 8 9.30 6.66 -5.81
CA VAL A 8 8.89 8.07 -5.70
C VAL A 8 9.97 8.83 -4.92
N LEU A 9 10.39 9.99 -5.42
CA LEU A 9 11.42 10.84 -4.77
C LEU A 9 12.75 10.12 -4.47
N HIS A 10 13.12 9.12 -5.29
CA HIS A 10 14.33 8.32 -5.04
C HIS A 10 15.63 9.14 -4.93
N ARG A 11 15.74 10.26 -5.65
CA ARG A 11 16.93 11.12 -5.63
C ARG A 11 17.01 11.90 -4.32
N GLU A 12 15.88 12.44 -3.89
CA GLU A 12 15.72 13.22 -2.67
C GLU A 12 15.96 12.34 -1.45
N VAL A 13 15.39 11.14 -1.43
CA VAL A 13 15.64 10.13 -0.38
C VAL A 13 17.12 9.78 -0.34
N LEU A 14 17.72 9.44 -1.49
CA LEU A 14 19.14 9.09 -1.52
C LEU A 14 20.03 10.24 -1.01
N LYS A 15 19.77 11.47 -1.46
CA LYS A 15 20.50 12.66 -1.03
C LYS A 15 20.39 12.85 0.48
N PHE A 16 19.16 12.81 1.01
CA PHE A 16 18.91 12.95 2.45
C PHE A 16 19.69 11.92 3.26
N PHE A 17 19.64 10.64 2.85
CA PHE A 17 20.37 9.59 3.54
C PHE A 17 21.89 9.79 3.43
N LYS A 18 22.46 10.14 2.27
CA LYS A 18 23.89 10.39 2.15
C LYS A 18 24.40 11.55 3.02
N GLU A 19 23.58 12.60 3.17
CA GLU A 19 23.98 13.81 3.91
C GLU A 19 23.79 13.68 5.42
N ASN A 20 22.86 12.83 5.88
CA ASN A 20 22.44 12.79 7.28
C ASN A 20 22.64 11.43 7.94
N ILE A 21 22.70 10.36 7.17
CA ILE A 21 22.81 8.98 7.64
C ILE A 21 24.17 8.44 7.22
N GLY A 22 25.10 8.37 8.17
CA GLY A 22 26.36 7.65 8.01
C GLY A 22 26.15 6.13 8.07
N ASP A 23 27.12 5.44 8.66
CA ASP A 23 27.09 3.98 8.74
C ASP A 23 26.02 3.47 9.72
N GLY A 24 25.66 2.20 9.59
CA GLY A 24 24.80 1.50 10.54
C GLY A 24 23.45 1.07 9.98
N ILE A 25 22.45 0.94 10.87
CA ILE A 25 21.20 0.24 10.56
C ILE A 25 20.13 1.23 10.09
N VAL A 26 19.62 1.04 8.89
CA VAL A 26 18.45 1.75 8.36
C VAL A 26 17.25 0.81 8.39
N VAL A 27 16.14 1.29 8.93
CA VAL A 27 14.87 0.55 8.88
C VAL A 27 14.03 1.12 7.74
N ASP A 28 13.82 0.30 6.70
CA ASP A 28 12.83 0.58 5.66
C ASP A 28 11.50 -0.06 6.09
N ALA A 29 10.64 0.75 6.69
CA ALA A 29 9.40 0.31 7.34
C ALA A 29 8.29 -0.10 6.35
N THR A 30 8.52 0.12 5.06
CA THR A 30 7.59 -0.13 3.96
C THR A 30 8.40 -0.61 2.75
N VAL A 31 9.21 -1.65 2.96
CA VAL A 31 10.23 -2.06 1.98
C VAL A 31 9.63 -2.36 0.61
N GLY A 32 8.35 -2.78 0.56
CA GLY A 32 7.64 -3.01 -0.68
C GLY A 32 8.42 -4.00 -1.54
N GLY A 33 8.59 -3.67 -2.83
CA GLY A 33 9.43 -4.45 -3.74
C GLY A 33 10.93 -4.15 -3.65
N GLY A 34 11.44 -3.58 -2.56
CA GLY A 34 12.86 -3.27 -2.33
C GLY A 34 13.39 -2.08 -3.13
N GLY A 35 12.52 -1.17 -3.57
CA GLY A 35 12.87 -0.07 -4.47
C GLY A 35 13.87 0.92 -3.86
N HIS A 36 13.47 1.57 -2.78
CA HIS A 36 14.33 2.51 -2.06
C HIS A 36 15.53 1.81 -1.43
N SER A 37 15.28 0.67 -0.77
CA SER A 37 16.34 -0.16 -0.20
C SER A 37 17.46 -0.51 -1.20
N ASN A 38 17.13 -0.87 -2.44
CA ASN A 38 18.14 -1.14 -3.48
C ASN A 38 19.00 0.10 -3.76
N ILE A 39 18.38 1.26 -3.91
CA ILE A 39 19.08 2.52 -4.23
C ILE A 39 20.01 2.91 -3.09
N LEU A 40 19.56 2.77 -1.83
CA LEU A 40 20.38 3.04 -0.66
C LEU A 40 21.58 2.07 -0.58
N LEU A 41 21.35 0.76 -0.73
CA LEU A 41 22.42 -0.25 -0.68
C LEU A 41 23.45 -0.12 -1.80
N GLU A 42 23.04 0.33 -2.99
CA GLU A 42 23.94 0.62 -4.12
C GLU A 42 24.88 1.79 -3.85
N ASN A 43 24.43 2.76 -3.06
CA ASN A 43 25.07 4.07 -3.00
C ASN A 43 25.68 4.42 -1.65
N ILE A 44 25.41 3.63 -0.61
CA ILE A 44 25.91 3.82 0.74
C ILE A 44 26.52 2.48 1.19
N PRO A 45 27.86 2.33 1.17
CA PRO A 45 28.53 1.02 1.39
C PRO A 45 28.37 0.40 2.77
N ASP A 46 28.22 1.21 3.82
CA ASP A 46 28.33 0.75 5.21
C ASP A 46 27.00 0.77 5.98
N ILE A 47 25.89 0.80 5.23
CA ILE A 47 24.56 0.60 5.81
C ILE A 47 24.13 -0.87 5.78
N TYR A 48 23.31 -1.24 6.77
CA TYR A 48 22.55 -2.48 6.82
C TYR A 48 21.06 -2.14 6.85
N ILE A 49 20.26 -2.81 6.00
CA ILE A 49 18.82 -2.54 5.92
C ILE A 49 18.01 -3.59 6.67
N VAL A 50 17.15 -3.15 7.58
CA VAL A 50 16.02 -3.95 8.10
C VAL A 50 14.77 -3.54 7.32
N GLY A 51 14.38 -4.34 6.34
CA GLY A 51 13.21 -4.10 5.51
C GLY A 51 11.97 -4.78 6.09
N ILE A 52 10.89 -4.02 6.27
CA ILE A 52 9.65 -4.48 6.89
C ILE A 52 8.49 -4.27 5.92
N ASP A 53 7.68 -5.32 5.71
CA ASP A 53 6.39 -5.23 5.04
C ASP A 53 5.44 -6.29 5.62
N LYS A 54 4.14 -6.07 5.53
CA LYS A 54 3.12 -7.05 5.93
C LYS A 54 2.68 -7.97 4.78
N ASP A 55 3.06 -7.63 3.56
CA ASP A 55 2.67 -8.34 2.33
C ASP A 55 3.76 -9.33 1.91
N ASP A 56 3.47 -10.63 1.96
CA ASP A 56 4.42 -11.69 1.56
C ASP A 56 4.94 -11.49 0.13
N PHE A 57 4.04 -11.09 -0.78
CA PHE A 57 4.41 -10.87 -2.17
C PHE A 57 5.41 -9.71 -2.32
N ALA A 58 5.26 -8.66 -1.51
CA ALA A 58 6.21 -7.55 -1.51
C ALA A 58 7.60 -8.02 -1.05
N LEU A 59 7.65 -8.78 0.04
CA LEU A 59 8.90 -9.33 0.59
C LEU A 59 9.61 -10.27 -0.40
N GLU A 60 8.87 -11.13 -1.10
CA GLU A 60 9.44 -11.97 -2.17
C GLU A 60 10.11 -11.13 -3.27
N ARG A 61 9.47 -10.02 -3.69
CA ARG A 61 10.05 -9.12 -4.71
C ARG A 61 11.25 -8.35 -4.18
N ALA A 62 11.20 -7.91 -2.92
CA ALA A 62 12.34 -7.29 -2.26
C ALA A 62 13.51 -8.27 -2.20
N GLU A 63 13.29 -9.53 -1.84
CA GLU A 63 14.33 -10.56 -1.80
C GLU A 63 14.99 -10.74 -3.19
N GLU A 64 14.17 -10.89 -4.24
CA GLU A 64 14.66 -11.00 -5.62
C GLU A 64 15.51 -9.78 -6.05
N LYS A 65 15.09 -8.57 -5.64
CA LYS A 65 15.75 -7.31 -6.02
C LYS A 65 17.04 -7.09 -5.23
N LEU A 66 17.04 -7.41 -3.94
CA LEU A 66 18.13 -7.11 -3.01
C LEU A 66 19.17 -8.23 -2.93
N LYS A 67 18.93 -9.41 -3.51
CA LYS A 67 19.83 -10.58 -3.44
C LYS A 67 21.32 -10.31 -3.71
N LYS A 68 21.65 -9.32 -4.55
CA LYS A 68 23.04 -8.93 -4.84
C LYS A 68 23.76 -8.28 -3.65
N PHE A 69 23.02 -7.82 -2.65
CA PHE A 69 23.50 -7.24 -1.40
C PHE A 69 23.41 -8.22 -0.22
N LYS A 70 23.43 -9.53 -0.49
CA LYS A 70 23.35 -10.57 0.54
C LYS A 70 24.33 -10.27 1.68
N GLY A 71 23.82 -10.30 2.91
CA GLY A 71 24.59 -9.96 4.12
C GLY A 71 24.49 -8.49 4.55
N ARG A 72 23.86 -7.62 3.74
CA ARG A 72 23.63 -6.20 4.06
C ARG A 72 22.16 -5.84 4.28
N TYR A 73 21.28 -6.83 4.33
CA TYR A 73 19.87 -6.61 4.63
C TYR A 73 19.25 -7.82 5.34
N LYS A 74 18.10 -7.58 5.99
CA LYS A 74 17.17 -8.58 6.50
C LYS A 74 15.74 -8.12 6.23
N LEU A 75 14.94 -9.02 5.65
CA LEU A 75 13.52 -8.78 5.40
C LEU A 75 12.68 -9.44 6.50
N ILE A 76 11.72 -8.71 7.04
CA ILE A 76 10.86 -9.15 8.15
C ILE A 76 9.40 -8.93 7.75
N LYS A 77 8.60 -10.00 7.85
CA LYS A 77 7.15 -9.89 7.76
C LYS A 77 6.58 -9.35 9.05
N SER A 78 6.18 -8.08 9.04
CA SER A 78 5.56 -7.42 10.19
C SER A 78 4.85 -6.15 9.74
N PRO A 79 3.75 -5.72 10.37
CA PRO A 79 3.26 -4.36 10.17
C PRO A 79 4.23 -3.37 10.83
N PHE A 80 4.45 -2.20 10.20
CA PHE A 80 5.38 -1.19 10.74
C PHE A 80 5.02 -0.68 12.15
N LYS A 81 3.77 -0.86 12.61
CA LYS A 81 3.37 -0.51 13.98
C LYS A 81 4.09 -1.34 15.05
N ASP A 82 4.64 -2.48 14.67
CA ASP A 82 5.34 -3.44 15.53
C ASP A 82 6.88 -3.38 15.33
N ILE A 83 7.40 -2.28 14.77
CA ILE A 83 8.86 -2.04 14.57
C ILE A 83 9.64 -2.23 15.87
N ASP A 84 9.11 -1.75 17.00
CA ASP A 84 9.73 -1.86 18.31
C ASP A 84 9.98 -3.33 18.71
N LYS A 85 9.01 -4.21 18.46
CA LYS A 85 9.14 -5.65 18.69
C LYS A 85 10.17 -6.27 17.75
N VAL A 86 10.12 -5.91 16.46
CA VAL A 86 11.08 -6.39 15.46
C VAL A 86 12.52 -6.02 15.86
N LEU A 87 12.77 -4.77 16.24
CA LEU A 87 14.10 -4.33 16.66
C LEU A 87 14.57 -5.06 17.92
N LYS A 88 13.68 -5.28 18.88
CA LYS A 88 13.97 -6.06 20.10
C LYS A 88 14.35 -7.51 19.79
N GLU A 89 13.60 -8.19 18.93
CA GLU A 89 13.88 -9.58 18.52
C GLU A 89 15.20 -9.71 17.77
N LEU A 90 15.58 -8.69 17.01
CA LEU A 90 16.86 -8.62 16.31
C LEU A 90 18.03 -8.19 17.20
N ASN A 91 17.79 -7.89 18.49
CA ASN A 91 18.77 -7.33 19.42
C ASN A 91 19.39 -6.02 18.91
N ILE A 92 18.61 -5.20 18.20
CA ILE A 92 19.04 -3.90 17.66
C ILE A 92 18.64 -2.81 18.65
N SER A 93 19.63 -2.21 19.31
CA SER A 93 19.45 -1.12 20.27
C SER A 93 19.65 0.27 19.68
N LYS A 94 20.28 0.36 18.50
CA LYS A 94 20.57 1.63 17.82
C LYS A 94 20.34 1.48 16.32
N ILE A 95 19.71 2.50 15.75
CA ILE A 95 19.52 2.66 14.31
C ILE A 95 20.06 4.02 13.88
N SER A 96 20.37 4.13 12.60
CA SER A 96 20.85 5.35 11.96
C SER A 96 19.69 6.12 11.31
N GLY A 97 18.63 5.44 10.85
CA GLY A 97 17.47 6.12 10.29
C GLY A 97 16.27 5.23 9.99
N PHE A 98 15.13 5.89 9.76
CA PHE A 98 13.90 5.26 9.28
C PHE A 98 13.53 5.80 7.90
N LEU A 99 12.95 4.92 7.08
CA LEU A 99 12.27 5.28 5.84
C LEU A 99 10.83 4.76 5.88
N PHE A 100 9.89 5.63 5.54
CA PHE A 100 8.48 5.30 5.33
C PHE A 100 8.03 5.85 3.98
N ASP A 101 7.62 4.97 3.09
CA ASP A 101 6.98 5.27 1.80
C ASP A 101 5.52 4.79 1.87
N PHE A 102 4.63 5.68 2.30
CA PHE A 102 3.23 5.35 2.47
C PHE A 102 2.51 5.28 1.13
N GLY A 103 1.88 4.15 0.86
CA GLY A 103 1.05 3.96 -0.31
C GLY A 103 0.81 2.50 -0.62
N VAL A 104 0.31 2.26 -1.82
CA VAL A 104 0.21 0.93 -2.42
C VAL A 104 1.36 0.74 -3.40
N SER A 105 1.99 -0.43 -3.37
CA SER A 105 3.04 -0.74 -4.33
C SER A 105 2.46 -0.99 -5.73
N MET A 106 3.24 -0.72 -6.78
CA MET A 106 2.87 -1.09 -8.16
C MET A 106 2.55 -2.60 -8.27
N PHE A 107 3.24 -3.41 -7.47
CA PHE A 107 3.04 -4.86 -7.37
C PHE A 107 1.64 -5.20 -6.83
N GLN A 108 1.19 -4.52 -5.78
CA GLN A 108 -0.18 -4.65 -5.27
C GLN A 108 -1.23 -4.25 -6.31
N LEU A 109 -1.00 -3.16 -7.05
CA LEU A 109 -1.93 -2.69 -8.10
C LEU A 109 -2.02 -3.61 -9.32
N LYS A 110 -0.98 -4.38 -9.61
CA LYS A 110 -0.93 -5.32 -10.74
C LYS A 110 -1.44 -6.71 -10.38
N HIS A 111 -1.53 -7.02 -9.10
CA HIS A 111 -1.99 -8.32 -8.63
C HIS A 111 -3.51 -8.35 -8.49
N HIS A 112 -4.12 -9.52 -8.66
CA HIS A 112 -5.58 -9.72 -8.68
C HIS A 112 -6.24 -9.64 -7.29
N ARG A 113 -5.86 -8.61 -6.52
CA ARG A 113 -6.36 -8.34 -5.16
C ARG A 113 -7.36 -7.19 -5.13
N GLY A 114 -7.75 -6.65 -6.28
CA GLY A 114 -8.81 -5.63 -6.34
C GLY A 114 -8.40 -4.26 -5.81
N PHE A 115 -7.10 -3.93 -5.78
CA PHE A 115 -6.64 -2.57 -5.49
C PHE A 115 -6.89 -1.60 -6.65
N SER A 116 -7.07 -2.12 -7.86
CA SER A 116 -7.38 -1.33 -9.04
C SER A 116 -8.79 -1.62 -9.53
N PHE A 117 -9.51 -0.56 -9.90
CA PHE A 117 -10.79 -0.66 -10.61
C PHE A 117 -10.64 -0.58 -12.13
N GLN A 118 -9.40 -0.48 -12.65
CA GLN A 118 -9.16 -0.50 -14.11
C GLN A 118 -9.38 -1.90 -14.70
N ARG A 119 -9.27 -2.93 -13.87
CA ARG A 119 -9.56 -4.32 -14.20
C ARG A 119 -10.66 -4.81 -13.28
N GLU A 120 -11.47 -5.72 -13.80
CA GLU A 120 -12.49 -6.37 -13.01
C GLU A 120 -11.86 -7.48 -12.17
N GLU A 121 -11.87 -7.29 -10.85
CA GLU A 121 -11.23 -8.18 -9.88
C GLU A 121 -12.12 -8.32 -8.64
N PRO A 122 -11.96 -9.39 -7.83
CA PRO A 122 -12.67 -9.53 -6.56
C PRO A 122 -12.37 -8.38 -5.59
N LEU A 123 -13.36 -7.99 -4.78
CA LEU A 123 -13.16 -7.00 -3.71
C LEU A 123 -12.39 -7.60 -2.52
N ASP A 124 -11.06 -7.72 -2.64
CA ASP A 124 -10.19 -8.14 -1.54
C ASP A 124 -9.59 -6.93 -0.79
N MET A 125 -8.67 -6.21 -1.46
CA MET A 125 -7.90 -5.06 -0.95
C MET A 125 -7.07 -5.30 0.32
N ARG A 126 -6.86 -6.56 0.75
CA ARG A 126 -5.91 -6.86 1.84
C ARG A 126 -4.48 -6.84 1.31
N MET A 127 -3.62 -6.11 2.01
CA MET A 127 -2.17 -6.19 1.82
C MET A 127 -1.60 -7.47 2.46
N ASP A 128 -2.11 -7.81 3.65
CA ASP A 128 -1.79 -9.06 4.35
C ASP A 128 -2.97 -10.02 4.19
N THR A 129 -2.79 -11.04 3.36
CA THR A 129 -3.85 -12.00 3.00
C THR A 129 -4.20 -12.97 4.14
N SER A 130 -3.43 -12.97 5.24
CA SER A 130 -3.77 -13.72 6.45
C SER A 130 -4.90 -13.09 7.26
N GLN A 131 -5.19 -11.79 7.03
CA GLN A 131 -6.27 -11.08 7.72
C GLN A 131 -7.64 -11.51 7.20
N GLU A 132 -8.66 -11.61 8.05
CA GLU A 132 -9.99 -12.06 7.61
C GLU A 132 -10.80 -10.97 6.88
N LEU A 133 -10.62 -9.71 7.27
CA LEU A 133 -11.47 -8.61 6.81
C LEU A 133 -11.14 -8.19 5.37
N THR A 134 -12.07 -8.41 4.44
CA THR A 134 -11.97 -8.01 3.03
C THR A 134 -12.79 -6.76 2.71
N ALA A 135 -12.45 -6.06 1.62
CA ALA A 135 -13.28 -5.00 1.06
C ALA A 135 -14.69 -5.52 0.70
N TYR A 136 -14.80 -6.75 0.21
CA TYR A 136 -16.09 -7.42 -0.01
C TYR A 136 -16.93 -7.42 1.25
N TYR A 137 -16.34 -7.81 2.40
CA TYR A 137 -17.07 -7.84 3.66
C TYR A 137 -17.51 -6.44 4.09
N VAL A 138 -16.59 -5.47 4.02
CA VAL A 138 -16.86 -4.07 4.36
C VAL A 138 -18.04 -3.53 3.52
N VAL A 139 -17.96 -3.63 2.20
CA VAL A 139 -18.98 -3.11 1.28
C VAL A 139 -20.32 -3.82 1.48
N ASN A 140 -20.32 -5.13 1.71
CA ASN A 140 -21.54 -5.93 1.71
C ASN A 140 -22.22 -6.12 3.08
N TYR A 141 -21.53 -5.85 4.18
CA TYR A 141 -22.06 -6.16 5.52
C TYR A 141 -21.91 -5.03 6.53
N TYR A 142 -21.05 -4.02 6.32
CA TYR A 142 -21.00 -2.90 7.27
C TYR A 142 -22.31 -2.10 7.26
N PRO A 143 -22.78 -1.61 8.42
CA PRO A 143 -23.95 -0.74 8.48
C PRO A 143 -23.69 0.59 7.74
N LEU A 144 -24.77 1.28 7.38
CA LEU A 144 -24.73 2.50 6.58
C LEU A 144 -23.80 3.55 7.21
N GLU A 145 -23.91 3.75 8.52
CA GLU A 145 -23.18 4.76 9.28
C GLU A 145 -21.67 4.49 9.27
N LYS A 146 -21.27 3.21 9.30
CA LYS A 146 -19.85 2.84 9.18
C LYS A 146 -19.32 3.10 7.78
N LEU A 147 -20.11 2.82 6.73
CA LEU A 147 -19.72 3.15 5.36
C LEU A 147 -19.61 4.66 5.14
N GLU A 148 -20.56 5.44 5.65
CA GLU A 148 -20.51 6.91 5.60
C GLU A 148 -19.25 7.44 6.31
N LYS A 149 -18.92 6.89 7.48
CA LYS A 149 -17.72 7.25 8.23
C LYS A 149 -16.44 6.97 7.43
N ILE A 150 -16.29 5.76 6.89
CA ILE A 150 -15.11 5.35 6.11
C ILE A 150 -14.90 6.27 4.90
N LEU A 151 -15.94 6.46 4.09
CA LEU A 151 -15.86 7.27 2.87
C LEU A 151 -15.57 8.75 3.18
N LYS A 152 -16.12 9.27 4.28
CA LYS A 152 -15.90 10.65 4.71
C LYS A 152 -14.50 10.86 5.27
N GLU A 153 -14.07 10.02 6.21
CA GLU A 153 -12.84 10.23 6.98
C GLU A 153 -11.60 9.78 6.21
N TYR A 154 -11.65 8.67 5.48
CA TYR A 154 -10.49 8.13 4.77
C TYR A 154 -10.47 8.50 3.29
N GLY A 155 -11.64 8.57 2.64
CA GLY A 155 -11.74 8.95 1.21
C GLY A 155 -11.82 10.46 0.97
N GLU A 156 -12.12 11.24 2.01
CA GLU A 156 -12.47 12.65 1.89
C GLU A 156 -13.53 12.88 0.78
N GLU A 157 -14.49 11.95 0.70
CA GLU A 157 -15.46 11.86 -0.39
C GLU A 157 -16.63 12.80 -0.14
N ARG A 158 -16.89 13.74 -1.05
CA ARG A 158 -17.97 14.73 -0.93
C ARG A 158 -19.36 14.09 -0.98
N PHE A 159 -19.53 13.05 -1.78
CA PHE A 159 -20.79 12.34 -1.99
C PHE A 159 -20.95 11.12 -1.07
N TYR A 160 -20.19 11.04 0.03
CA TYR A 160 -20.12 9.87 0.93
C TYR A 160 -21.49 9.31 1.32
N LYS A 161 -22.44 10.18 1.75
CA LYS A 161 -23.81 9.76 2.11
C LYS A 161 -24.56 9.10 0.95
N LYS A 162 -24.44 9.68 -0.24
CA LYS A 162 -25.13 9.19 -1.44
C LYS A 162 -24.54 7.85 -1.90
N ILE A 163 -23.22 7.72 -1.84
CA ILE A 163 -22.50 6.49 -2.18
C ILE A 163 -22.83 5.39 -1.18
N ALA A 164 -22.70 5.65 0.12
CA ALA A 164 -22.98 4.66 1.16
C ALA A 164 -24.43 4.14 1.08
N LYS A 165 -25.42 5.04 0.93
CA LYS A 165 -26.82 4.65 0.71
C LYS A 165 -26.99 3.79 -0.53
N SER A 166 -26.35 4.18 -1.63
CA SER A 166 -26.44 3.42 -2.89
C SER A 166 -25.80 2.05 -2.82
N ILE A 167 -24.70 1.89 -2.06
CA ILE A 167 -24.08 0.58 -1.75
C ILE A 167 -25.08 -0.30 -0.99
N VAL A 168 -25.69 0.24 0.08
CA VAL A 168 -26.66 -0.49 0.90
C VAL A 168 -27.90 -0.91 0.10
N GLU A 169 -28.43 -0.03 -0.74
CA GLU A 169 -29.58 -0.35 -1.60
C GLU A 169 -29.22 -1.37 -2.69
N ARG A 170 -28.03 -1.26 -3.31
CA ARG A 170 -27.56 -2.22 -4.31
C ARG A 170 -27.40 -3.60 -3.71
N ARG A 171 -26.73 -3.72 -2.55
CA ARG A 171 -26.43 -5.02 -1.92
C ARG A 171 -27.65 -5.77 -1.37
N LYS A 172 -28.79 -5.08 -1.18
CA LYS A 172 -30.08 -5.73 -0.88
C LYS A 172 -30.62 -6.54 -2.06
N LYS A 173 -30.31 -6.15 -3.29
CA LYS A 173 -30.78 -6.80 -4.52
C LYS A 173 -29.79 -7.86 -5.02
N LYS A 174 -28.51 -7.50 -5.06
CA LYS A 174 -27.40 -8.39 -5.41
C LYS A 174 -26.16 -7.88 -4.67
N LYS A 175 -25.35 -8.77 -4.11
CA LYS A 175 -24.05 -8.41 -3.53
C LYS A 175 -23.16 -7.71 -4.59
N ILE A 176 -22.26 -6.87 -4.11
CA ILE A 176 -21.25 -6.20 -4.94
C ILE A 176 -19.99 -7.05 -4.83
N GLU A 177 -19.58 -7.70 -5.91
CA GLU A 177 -18.57 -8.77 -5.89
C GLU A 177 -17.24 -8.29 -6.46
N THR A 178 -17.27 -7.35 -7.42
CA THR A 178 -16.08 -6.92 -8.15
C THR A 178 -15.78 -5.43 -8.00
N THR A 179 -14.51 -5.08 -8.19
CA THR A 179 -14.02 -3.70 -8.24
C THR A 179 -14.77 -2.85 -9.27
N LYS A 180 -15.08 -3.43 -10.43
CA LYS A 180 -15.81 -2.76 -11.51
C LYS A 180 -17.26 -2.48 -11.13
N GLU A 181 -17.96 -3.44 -10.50
CA GLU A 181 -19.31 -3.21 -10.01
C GLU A 181 -19.38 -2.05 -9.01
N LEU A 182 -18.42 -1.98 -8.07
CA LEU A 182 -18.32 -0.89 -7.11
C LEU A 182 -17.98 0.45 -7.80
N ALA A 183 -16.99 0.45 -8.68
CA ALA A 183 -16.56 1.66 -9.39
C ALA A 183 -17.65 2.24 -10.28
N ASP A 184 -18.38 1.39 -11.02
CA ASP A 184 -19.49 1.80 -11.88
C ASP A 184 -20.66 2.38 -11.06
N LEU A 185 -20.92 1.80 -9.87
CA LEU A 185 -21.91 2.33 -8.94
C LEU A 185 -21.54 3.76 -8.52
N VAL A 186 -20.30 3.97 -8.06
CA VAL A 186 -19.80 5.29 -7.64
C VAL A 186 -19.82 6.29 -8.81
N PHE A 187 -19.31 5.87 -9.98
CA PHE A 187 -19.23 6.71 -11.17
C PHE A 187 -20.60 7.26 -11.60
N LYS A 188 -21.65 6.43 -11.56
CA LYS A 188 -23.02 6.83 -11.91
C LYS A 188 -23.62 7.85 -10.94
N LEU A 189 -23.15 7.93 -9.70
CA LEU A 189 -23.68 8.85 -8.69
C LEU A 189 -23.13 10.27 -8.82
N TYR A 190 -21.95 10.40 -9.42
CA TYR A 190 -21.31 11.68 -9.70
C TYR A 190 -22.07 12.47 -10.78
N PRO A 191 -22.21 13.80 -10.66
CA PRO A 191 -22.70 14.67 -11.73
C PRO A 191 -21.84 14.54 -12.99
N LYS A 192 -22.44 14.57 -14.19
CA LYS A 192 -21.74 14.43 -15.48
C LYS A 192 -20.46 15.30 -15.59
N PRO A 193 -20.47 16.60 -15.20
CA PRO A 193 -19.27 17.45 -15.29
C PRO A 193 -18.12 17.02 -14.38
N LEU A 194 -18.41 16.27 -13.31
CA LEU A 194 -17.41 15.79 -12.36
C LEU A 194 -16.86 14.40 -12.70
N ARG A 195 -17.50 13.66 -13.62
CA ARG A 195 -17.11 12.27 -13.95
C ARG A 195 -15.81 12.16 -14.74
N TYR A 196 -15.48 13.16 -15.53
CA TYR A 196 -14.37 13.13 -16.49
C TYR A 196 -13.23 14.10 -16.12
N LYS A 197 -13.09 14.40 -14.82
CA LYS A 197 -11.95 15.14 -14.30
C LYS A 197 -10.69 14.26 -14.28
N LYS A 198 -9.55 14.87 -13.94
CA LYS A 198 -8.24 14.19 -13.85
C LYS A 198 -8.25 12.94 -12.95
N ILE A 199 -9.02 12.97 -11.86
CA ILE A 199 -9.14 11.86 -10.92
C ILE A 199 -10.49 11.18 -11.15
N HIS A 200 -10.47 9.86 -11.29
CA HIS A 200 -11.67 9.06 -11.48
C HIS A 200 -12.55 9.09 -10.22
N PRO A 201 -13.88 9.17 -10.33
CA PRO A 201 -14.79 9.20 -9.18
C PRO A 201 -14.62 8.06 -8.15
N ALA A 202 -14.19 6.88 -8.60
CA ALA A 202 -13.99 5.71 -7.74
C ALA A 202 -12.58 5.63 -7.10
N THR A 203 -11.76 6.67 -7.21
CA THR A 203 -10.43 6.71 -6.57
C THR A 203 -10.51 6.97 -5.06
N LYS A 204 -11.56 7.65 -4.60
CA LYS A 204 -11.76 8.03 -3.19
C LYS A 204 -12.60 7.01 -2.44
#